data_AF-A0A8T3TRQ7-F1
#
_entry.id   AF-A0A8T3TRQ7-F1
#
_cell.length_a   1.000
_cell.length_b   1.000
_cell.length_c   1.000
_cell.angle_alpha   90.00
_cell.angle_beta   90.00
_cell.angle_gamma   90.00
#
_symmetry.space_group_name_H-M   'P 1'
#
loop_
_entity.id
_entity.type
_entity.pdbx_description
1 polymer ?
#
loop_
_entity_poly.entity_id
_entity_poly.type
_entity_poly.pdbx_seq_one_letter_code
_entity_poly.pdbx_strand_id
1 'polypeptide(L)'
;MEIETVSRDGVVHRTIIWIVADDRDAHVRSVRGARGRWYRELRDRPEGALILAGNRVPVRGVAASDAASIELVSDLLRAKYGHRSAASTESMLTPETLPTTLRLEPA
;
A
#
# COMPACT_ATOMS: atom_id res chain seq x y z
N MET A 1 -2.62 -6.49 -9.54
CA MET A 1 -3.14 -6.89 -8.22
C MET A 1 -4.02 -5.77 -7.71
N GLU A 2 -5.11 -6.12 -7.04
CA GLU A 2 -6.00 -5.15 -6.41
C GLU A 2 -5.92 -5.27 -4.89
N ILE A 3 -6.23 -4.17 -4.20
CA ILE A 3 -6.58 -4.20 -2.79
C ILE A 3 -8.09 -4.05 -2.67
N GLU A 4 -8.67 -4.86 -1.79
CA GLU A 4 -10.03 -4.75 -1.32
C GLU A 4 -10.05 -4.07 0.05
N THR A 5 -10.87 -3.03 0.18
CA THR A 5 -11.07 -2.27 1.42
C THR A 5 -12.56 -2.08 1.67
N VAL A 6 -12.93 -1.78 2.92
CA VAL A 6 -14.32 -1.56 3.32
C VAL A 6 -14.48 -0.14 3.84
N SER A 7 -15.44 0.60 3.28
CA SER A 7 -15.79 1.94 3.77
C SER A 7 -16.38 1.89 5.18
N ARG A 8 -16.49 3.05 5.84
CA ARG A 8 -17.20 3.15 7.14
C ARG A 8 -18.64 2.67 7.05
N ASP A 9 -19.29 2.85 5.90
CA ASP A 9 -20.67 2.44 5.64
C ASP A 9 -20.78 0.96 5.22
N GLY A 10 -19.67 0.21 5.21
CA GLY A 10 -19.67 -1.21 4.88
C GLY A 10 -19.59 -1.52 3.40
N VAL A 11 -19.38 -0.52 2.53
CA VAL A 11 -19.26 -0.73 1.09
C VAL A 11 -17.87 -1.29 0.77
N VAL A 12 -17.84 -2.39 0.02
CA VAL A 12 -16.60 -3.01 -0.46
C VAL A 12 -16.11 -2.27 -1.71
N HIS A 13 -14.85 -1.86 -1.69
CA HIS A 13 -14.17 -1.26 -2.84
C HIS A 13 -12.95 -2.08 -3.24
N ARG A 14 -12.67 -2.09 -4.55
CA ARG A 14 -11.43 -2.65 -5.10
C ARG A 14 -10.71 -1.62 -5.95
N THR A 15 -9.38 -1.64 -5.91
CA THR A 15 -8.57 -0.80 -6.79
C THR A 15 -7.18 -1.39 -6.99
N ILE A 16 -6.59 -1.13 -8.15
CA ILE A 16 -5.21 -1.52 -8.45
C ILE A 16 -4.25 -0.72 -7.55
N ILE A 17 -3.32 -1.43 -6.93
CA ILE A 17 -2.25 -0.85 -6.12
C ILE A 17 -0.88 -1.40 -6.53
N TRP A 18 0.16 -0.68 -6.15
CA TRP A 18 1.53 -1.18 -6.21
C TRP A 18 1.90 -1.75 -4.84
N ILE A 19 2.58 -2.89 -4.89
CA ILE A 19 3.06 -3.62 -3.71
C ILE A 19 4.53 -3.91 -3.91
N VAL A 20 5.31 -3.72 -2.86
CA VAL A 20 6.69 -4.16 -2.79
C VAL A 20 6.82 -5.11 -1.61
N ALA A 21 7.83 -5.95 -1.63
CA ALA A 21 8.10 -6.87 -0.53
C ALA A 21 9.60 -6.97 -0.34
N ASP A 22 10.02 -7.18 0.90
CA ASP A 22 11.33 -7.73 1.22
C ASP A 22 11.18 -9.23 1.55
N ASP A 23 12.19 -9.83 2.19
CA ASP A 23 12.18 -11.25 2.56
C ASP A 23 11.14 -11.60 3.65
N ARG A 24 10.56 -10.60 4.32
CA ARG A 24 9.70 -10.80 5.49
C ARG A 24 8.28 -10.33 5.24
N ASP A 25 8.13 -9.13 4.70
CA ASP A 25 6.92 -8.34 4.77
C ASP A 25 6.55 -7.72 3.41
N ALA A 26 5.24 -7.61 3.19
CA ALA A 26 4.68 -6.88 2.06
C ALA A 26 4.35 -5.44 2.47
N HIS A 27 4.62 -4.48 1.58
CA HIS A 27 4.39 -3.06 1.84
C HIS A 27 3.68 -2.37 0.68
N VAL A 28 2.87 -1.39 1.05
CA VAL A 28 2.13 -0.53 0.11
C VAL A 28 2.25 0.92 0.56
N ARG A 29 2.08 1.84 -0.40
CA ARG A 29 2.03 3.28 -0.12
C ARG A 29 0.99 3.93 -1.02
N SER A 30 0.31 4.96 -0.52
CA SER A 30 -0.72 5.64 -1.30
C SER A 30 -0.11 6.70 -2.22
N VAL A 31 -0.25 6.51 -3.53
CA VAL A 31 0.13 7.54 -4.53
C VAL A 31 -0.64 8.84 -4.35
N ARG A 32 -1.84 8.77 -3.76
CA ARG A 32 -2.66 9.94 -3.45
C ARG A 32 -2.41 10.48 -2.04
N GLY A 33 -1.35 10.02 -1.38
CA GLY A 33 -1.05 10.30 0.03
C GLY A 33 -2.26 10.02 0.92
N ALA A 34 -2.44 10.81 1.98
CA ALA A 34 -3.55 10.64 2.93
C ALA A 34 -4.95 10.78 2.30
N ARG A 35 -5.04 11.31 1.06
CA ARG A 35 -6.28 11.46 0.30
C ARG A 35 -6.66 10.22 -0.51
N GLY A 36 -5.87 9.15 -0.51
CA GLY A 36 -6.24 7.89 -1.15
C GLY A 36 -7.42 7.22 -0.46
N ARG A 37 -8.50 6.91 -1.19
CA ARG A 37 -9.70 6.24 -0.63
C ARG A 37 -9.34 4.92 0.06
N TRP A 38 -8.69 4.00 -0.66
CA TRP A 38 -8.30 2.70 -0.12
C TRP A 38 -7.41 2.84 1.13
N TYR A 39 -6.51 3.84 1.14
CA TYR A 39 -5.65 4.10 2.29
C TYR A 39 -6.45 4.57 3.51
N ARG A 40 -7.39 5.51 3.32
CA ARG A 40 -8.26 5.96 4.42
C ARG A 40 -9.13 4.83 4.95
N GLU A 41 -9.70 4.04 4.05
CA GLU A 41 -10.55 2.91 4.42
C GLU A 41 -9.75 1.87 5.21
N LEU A 42 -8.55 1.50 4.74
CA LEU A 42 -7.68 0.56 5.43
C LEU A 42 -7.12 1.13 6.75
N ARG A 43 -6.90 2.44 6.84
CA ARG A 43 -6.49 3.08 8.10
C ARG A 43 -7.63 3.09 9.13
N ASP A 44 -8.86 3.33 8.66
CA ASP A 44 -10.04 3.41 9.52
C ASP A 44 -10.55 2.01 9.91
N ARG A 45 -10.37 1.01 9.04
CA ARG A 45 -10.65 -0.42 9.23
C ARG A 45 -9.48 -1.24 8.66
N PRO A 46 -8.54 -1.70 9.50
CA PRO A 46 -7.30 -2.34 9.05
C PRO A 46 -7.51 -3.69 8.36
N GLU A 47 -8.70 -4.27 8.40
CA GLU A 47 -9.05 -5.50 7.70
C GLU A 47 -9.31 -5.24 6.21
N GLY A 48 -8.54 -5.91 5.35
CA GLY A 48 -8.70 -5.86 3.90
C GLY A 48 -8.35 -7.20 3.25
N ALA A 49 -8.22 -7.19 1.92
CA ALA A 49 -7.69 -8.34 1.19
C ALA A 49 -6.89 -7.93 -0.04
N LEU A 50 -5.89 -8.73 -0.39
CA LEU A 50 -5.26 -8.68 -1.70
C LEU A 50 -6.00 -9.61 -2.66
N ILE A 51 -6.27 -9.12 -3.87
CA ILE A 51 -6.84 -9.93 -4.95
C ILE A 51 -5.72 -10.29 -5.92
N LEU A 52 -5.28 -11.55 -5.85
CA LEU A 52 -4.16 -12.13 -6.57
C LEU A 52 -4.68 -13.18 -7.55
N ALA A 53 -4.71 -12.86 -8.85
CA ALA A 53 -5.20 -13.76 -9.90
C ALA A 53 -6.59 -14.38 -9.58
N GLY A 54 -7.48 -13.58 -8.98
CA GLY A 54 -8.83 -14.02 -8.56
C GLY A 54 -8.91 -14.59 -7.14
N ASN A 55 -7.78 -14.95 -6.52
CA ASN A 55 -7.75 -15.39 -5.13
C ASN A 55 -7.79 -14.21 -4.17
N ARG A 56 -8.65 -14.29 -3.18
CA ARG A 56 -8.79 -13.30 -2.11
C ARG A 56 -7.93 -13.72 -0.92
N VAL A 57 -6.86 -12.97 -0.65
CA VAL A 57 -5.94 -13.20 0.48
C VAL A 57 -6.20 -12.16 1.56
N PRO A 58 -6.77 -12.53 2.72
CA PRO A 58 -6.98 -11.60 3.83
C PRO A 58 -5.68 -10.99 4.30
N VAL A 59 -5.69 -9.68 4.56
CA VAL A 59 -4.54 -8.96 5.12
C VAL A 59 -5.00 -7.92 6.13
N ARG A 60 -4.08 -7.53 7.00
CA ARG A 60 -4.21 -6.40 7.92
C ARG A 60 -3.23 -5.30 7.53
N GLY A 61 -3.73 -4.07 7.38
CA GLY A 61 -2.89 -2.89 7.20
C GLY A 61 -2.32 -2.39 8.52
N VAL A 62 -1.00 -2.31 8.63
CA VAL A 62 -0.28 -1.78 9.79
C VAL A 62 0.55 -0.59 9.37
N ALA A 63 0.47 0.52 10.13
CA ALA A 63 1.28 1.70 9.85
C ALA A 63 2.78 1.38 9.97
N ALA A 64 3.54 1.70 8.92
CA ALA A 64 4.98 1.52 8.87
C ALA A 64 5.63 2.90 8.66
N SER A 65 5.46 3.77 9.67
CA SER A 65 5.80 5.19 9.61
C SER A 65 7.16 5.54 10.20
N ASP A 66 7.91 4.56 10.72
CA ASP A 66 9.29 4.77 11.15
C ASP A 66 10.20 5.02 9.94
N ALA A 67 11.30 5.75 10.17
CA ALA A 67 12.20 6.19 9.10
C ALA A 67 12.81 5.01 8.33
N ALA A 68 13.16 3.92 9.01
CA ALA A 68 13.77 2.75 8.38
C ALA A 68 12.78 2.05 7.43
N SER A 69 11.53 1.86 7.85
CA SER A 69 10.47 1.33 6.97
C SER A 69 10.21 2.23 5.76
N ILE A 70 10.19 3.55 5.97
CA ILE A 70 9.95 4.51 4.88
C ILE A 70 11.07 4.46 3.83
N GLU A 71 12.33 4.43 4.28
CA GLU A 71 13.51 4.31 3.41
C GLU A 71 13.51 2.99 2.65
N LEU A 72 13.35 1.87 3.37
CA LEU A 72 13.26 0.53 2.78
C LEU A 72 12.21 0.46 1.66
N VAL A 73 10.99 0.89 1.95
CA VAL A 73 9.89 0.85 0.96
C VAL A 73 10.17 1.77 -0.23
N SER A 74 10.84 2.90 -0.01
CA SER A 74 11.24 3.80 -1.09
C SER A 74 12.25 3.14 -2.03
N ASP A 75 13.23 2.43 -1.48
CA ASP A 75 14.23 1.72 -2.27
C ASP A 75 13.64 0.53 -3.02
N LEU A 76 12.74 -0.23 -2.37
CA LEU A 76 12.02 -1.31 -3.04
C LEU A 76 11.13 -0.80 -4.18
N LEU A 77 10.47 0.36 -4.01
CA LEU A 77 9.67 0.99 -5.07
C LEU A 77 10.55 1.41 -6.25
N ARG A 78 11.72 2.03 -5.98
CA ARG A 78 12.70 2.39 -7.02
C ARG A 78 13.19 1.15 -7.76
N ALA A 79 13.58 0.10 -7.05
CA ALA A 79 14.08 -1.13 -7.64
C ALA A 79 13.02 -1.82 -8.52
N LYS A 80 11.78 -1.91 -8.04
CA LYS A 80 10.71 -2.65 -8.74
C LYS A 80 10.07 -1.88 -9.90
N TYR A 81 9.88 -0.57 -9.74
CA TYR A 81 9.09 0.25 -10.67
C TYR A 81 9.86 1.41 -11.31
N GLY A 82 10.98 1.84 -10.73
CA GLY A 82 11.70 3.05 -11.14
C GLY A 82 12.10 3.07 -12.61
N HIS A 83 12.58 1.96 -13.15
CA HIS A 83 12.98 1.90 -14.58
C HIS A 83 11.78 2.00 -15.54
N ARG A 84 10.66 1.33 -15.23
CA ARG A 84 9.49 1.25 -16.14
C ARG A 84 8.48 2.36 -15.93
N SER A 85 8.52 3.05 -14.79
CA SER A 85 7.51 4.03 -14.40
C SER A 85 8.13 5.10 -13.50
N ALA A 86 9.22 5.73 -13.96
CA ALA A 86 10.01 6.70 -13.19
C ALA A 86 9.16 7.82 -12.58
N ALA A 87 8.39 8.56 -13.38
CA ALA A 87 7.59 9.68 -12.90
C ALA A 87 6.55 9.27 -11.83
N SER A 88 5.86 8.14 -12.06
CA SER A 88 4.92 7.59 -11.08
C SER A 88 5.63 7.11 -9.81
N THR A 89 6.82 6.52 -9.95
CA THR A 89 7.64 6.12 -8.82
C THR A 89 8.03 7.34 -7.99
N GLU A 90 8.55 8.41 -8.59
CA GLU A 90 8.91 9.64 -7.87
C GLU A 90 7.71 10.26 -7.13
N SER A 91 6.50 10.23 -7.71
CA SER A 91 5.29 10.69 -7.00
C SER A 91 4.94 9.89 -5.74
N MET A 92 5.50 8.68 -5.59
CA MET A 92 5.35 7.84 -4.38
C MET A 92 6.45 8.09 -3.34
N LEU A 93 7.44 8.93 -3.66
CA LEU A 93 8.62 9.18 -2.82
C LEU A 93 8.64 10.60 -2.26
N THR A 94 7.50 11.30 -2.30
CA THR A 94 7.37 12.67 -1.83
C THR A 94 6.98 12.74 -0.35
N PRO A 95 7.31 13.82 0.37
CA PRO A 95 6.90 14.01 1.77
C PRO A 95 5.40 13.83 2.02
N GLU A 96 4.52 14.10 1.04
CA GLU A 96 3.07 13.88 1.22
C GLU A 96 2.65 12.40 1.16
N THR A 97 3.44 11.53 0.53
CA THR A 97 3.12 10.11 0.33
C THR A 97 3.86 9.20 1.30
N LEU A 98 5.09 9.55 1.73
CA LEU A 98 5.88 8.74 2.68
C LEU A 98 5.09 8.32 3.94
N PRO A 99 4.30 9.20 4.60
CA PRO A 99 3.57 8.84 5.82
C PRO A 99 2.42 7.85 5.59
N THR A 100 2.09 7.51 4.34
CA THR A 100 1.05 6.54 3.99
C THR A 100 1.57 5.15 3.70
N THR A 101 2.80 4.88 4.13
CA THR A 101 3.41 3.55 4.05
C THR A 101 2.73 2.62 5.05
N LEU A 102 2.24 1.49 4.54
CA LEU A 102 1.65 0.43 5.33
C LEU A 102 2.41 -0.87 5.07
N ARG A 103 2.65 -1.62 6.14
CA ARG A 103 2.92 -3.06 6.06
C ARG A 103 1.60 -3.82 5.95
N LEU A 104 1.57 -4.88 5.15
CA LEU A 104 0.46 -5.80 5.04
C LEU A 104 0.82 -7.12 5.70
N GLU A 105 0.13 -7.44 6.79
CA GLU A 105 0.30 -8.69 7.52
C GLU A 105 -0.80 -9.68 7.11
N PRO A 106 -0.54 -11.00 7.05
CA PRO A 106 -1.59 -12.00 6.92
C PRO A 106 -2.61 -11.88 8.07
N ALA A 107 -3.90 -12.04 7.76
CA ALA A 107 -4.99 -12.00 8.73
C ALA A 107 -5.65 -13.38 8.92
#